data_AF-A0A7K3PX48-F1
#
_entry.id   AF-A0A7K3PX48-F1
#
_cell.length_a   1.000
_cell.length_b   1.000
_cell.length_c   1.000
_cell.angle_alpha   90.00
_cell.angle_beta   90.00
_cell.angle_gamma   90.00
#
_symmetry.space_group_name_H-M   'P 1'
#
loop_
_entity.id
_entity.type
_entity.pdbx_description
1 polymer ?
#
loop_
_entity_poly.entity_id
_entity_poly.type
_entity_poly.pdbx_seq_one_letter_code
_entity_poly.pdbx_strand_id
1 'polypeptide(L)'
;MRVAHRRTTTVRCLTALTLGLLALTGCGGPDDGPDDGQAATATATATASVTSAPPAPSPDGTAPSSGPSATAARWAGTKQFVQIDDARTADGRTYLSVRPAEKKPHPRFEAWVIVPGEGPYTEVSMTEDAQVLLSVPLGDAKHPAAYTQDEFVGRLTARPSSDRALLGFDLSFDGQGRVTRVQSLYTP
;
A
#
# COMPACT_ATOMS: atom_id res chain seq x y z
N MET A 1 16.40 54.04 19.68
CA MET A 1 15.54 53.67 18.53
C MET A 1 14.25 53.09 19.09
N ARG A 2 13.10 53.76 18.89
CA ARG A 2 11.79 53.30 19.40
C ARG A 2 11.03 52.67 18.23
N VAL A 3 10.79 51.36 18.33
CA VAL A 3 10.07 50.58 17.30
C VAL A 3 8.57 50.75 17.54
N ALA A 4 7.86 51.26 16.54
CA ALA A 4 6.42 51.45 16.57
C ALA A 4 5.69 50.11 16.34
N HIS A 5 4.85 49.71 17.29
CA HIS A 5 3.90 48.60 17.16
C HIS A 5 2.78 48.96 16.17
N ARG A 6 2.66 48.18 15.08
CA ARG A 6 1.48 48.22 14.20
C ARG A 6 0.48 47.17 14.67
N ARG A 7 -0.76 47.65 14.86
CA ARG A 7 -1.94 46.94 15.36
C ARG A 7 -2.38 45.86 14.36
N THR A 8 -2.59 44.64 14.83
CA THR A 8 -3.28 43.56 14.11
C THR A 8 -4.79 43.69 14.31
N THR A 9 -5.49 43.96 13.21
CA THR A 9 -6.96 43.99 13.14
C THR A 9 -7.50 42.57 13.09
N THR A 10 -8.34 42.22 14.06
CA THR A 10 -9.17 41.01 14.11
C THR A 10 -10.31 41.07 13.11
N VAL A 11 -10.55 40.01 12.33
CA VAL A 11 -11.85 39.74 11.72
C VAL A 11 -12.21 38.27 11.94
N ARG A 12 -13.17 38.06 12.84
CA ARG A 12 -13.95 36.83 13.03
C ARG A 12 -14.91 36.69 11.85
N CYS A 13 -14.97 35.52 11.23
CA CYS A 13 -16.17 35.05 10.55
C CYS A 13 -16.56 33.70 11.14
N LEU A 14 -17.65 33.71 11.93
CA LEU A 14 -18.37 32.52 12.36
C LEU A 14 -19.07 31.91 11.14
N THR A 15 -18.78 30.65 10.83
CA THR A 15 -19.64 29.82 9.99
C THR A 15 -20.34 28.79 10.88
N ALA A 16 -21.62 29.05 11.14
CA ALA A 16 -22.53 28.08 11.72
C ALA A 16 -22.87 27.04 10.63
N LEU A 17 -22.65 25.75 10.92
CA LEU A 17 -23.05 24.66 10.03
C LEU A 17 -24.04 23.76 10.78
N THR A 18 -25.32 23.86 10.41
CA THR A 18 -26.37 22.94 10.84
C THR A 18 -26.39 21.74 9.90
N LEU A 19 -26.15 20.54 10.42
CA LEU A 19 -26.30 19.28 9.70
C LEU A 19 -27.48 18.50 10.27
N GLY A 20 -28.53 18.40 9.45
CA GLY A 20 -29.72 17.59 9.73
C GLY A 20 -29.45 16.09 9.54
N LEU A 21 -30.09 15.29 10.39
CA LEU A 21 -30.15 13.83 10.29
C LEU A 21 -31.00 13.42 9.08
N LEU A 22 -30.46 12.53 8.23
CA LEU A 22 -31.27 11.59 7.45
C LEU A 22 -31.05 10.19 8.00
N ALA A 23 -32.10 9.63 8.58
CA ALA A 23 -32.26 8.19 8.76
C ALA A 23 -33.05 7.66 7.56
N LEU A 24 -32.45 6.76 6.78
CA LEU A 24 -33.16 5.97 5.76
C LEU A 24 -32.85 4.51 6.01
N THR A 25 -33.82 3.90 6.68
CA THR A 25 -34.08 2.47 6.79
C THR A 25 -34.55 1.90 5.44
N GLY A 26 -34.11 0.68 5.12
CA GLY A 26 -34.72 -0.18 4.11
C GLY A 26 -33.68 -0.97 3.32
N CYS A 27 -33.84 -2.23 2.98
CA CYS A 27 -34.81 -3.26 3.34
C CYS A 27 -34.13 -4.58 2.95
N GLY A 28 -33.89 -5.49 3.90
CA GLY A 28 -33.31 -6.80 3.62
C GLY A 28 -34.39 -7.75 3.12
N GLY A 29 -34.19 -8.35 1.94
CA GLY A 29 -35.06 -9.40 1.41
C GLY A 29 -34.69 -10.78 1.97
N PRO A 30 -35.68 -11.66 2.21
CA PRO A 30 -35.46 -13.09 2.42
C PRO A 30 -35.75 -13.90 1.14
N ASP A 31 -35.62 -15.23 1.27
CA ASP A 31 -35.93 -16.33 0.33
C ASP A 31 -34.81 -16.71 -0.65
N ASP A 32 -34.47 -17.98 -0.87
CA ASP A 32 -34.79 -19.24 -0.20
C ASP A 32 -33.81 -20.30 -0.77
N GLY A 33 -33.40 -21.27 0.05
CA GLY A 33 -32.85 -22.54 -0.45
C GLY A 33 -33.94 -23.36 -1.12
N PRO A 34 -33.62 -24.42 -1.88
CA PRO A 34 -33.47 -25.71 -1.19
C PRO A 34 -32.56 -26.75 -1.87
N ASP A 35 -32.30 -27.83 -1.11
CA ASP A 35 -32.21 -29.26 -1.49
C ASP A 35 -31.22 -29.71 -2.58
N ASP A 36 -30.72 -30.93 -2.60
CA ASP A 36 -30.40 -31.98 -1.64
C ASP A 36 -29.82 -33.10 -2.52
N GLY A 37 -28.95 -33.94 -1.96
CA GLY A 37 -28.75 -35.34 -2.39
C GLY A 37 -28.26 -35.64 -3.82
N GLN A 38 -27.10 -36.29 -3.94
CA GLN A 38 -27.04 -37.69 -4.39
C GLN A 38 -25.61 -38.24 -4.27
N ALA A 39 -25.55 -39.45 -3.74
CA ALA A 39 -24.37 -40.20 -3.34
C ALA A 39 -23.48 -40.73 -4.48
N ALA A 40 -22.30 -41.16 -4.03
CA ALA A 40 -21.23 -41.91 -4.69
C ALA A 40 -21.63 -42.98 -5.72
N THR A 41 -20.77 -43.20 -6.71
CA THR A 41 -20.03 -44.48 -6.88
C THR A 41 -18.97 -44.41 -8.00
N ALA A 42 -17.91 -45.17 -7.78
CA ALA A 42 -16.72 -45.33 -8.61
C ALA A 42 -16.98 -46.13 -9.90
N THR A 43 -16.15 -45.95 -10.93
CA THR A 43 -15.47 -47.10 -11.60
C THR A 43 -14.24 -46.61 -12.37
N ALA A 44 -13.15 -47.36 -12.24
CA ALA A 44 -11.91 -47.22 -12.99
C ALA A 44 -12.04 -47.75 -14.43
N THR A 45 -11.08 -47.37 -15.28
CA THR A 45 -10.24 -48.21 -16.17
C THR A 45 -10.01 -47.52 -17.52
N ALA A 46 -8.76 -47.20 -17.84
CA ALA A 46 -8.19 -47.40 -19.18
C ALA A 46 -6.68 -47.12 -19.16
N THR A 47 -5.91 -48.20 -19.29
CA THR A 47 -4.48 -48.21 -19.60
C THR A 47 -4.30 -47.90 -21.09
N ALA A 48 -3.41 -46.96 -21.44
CA ALA A 48 -2.72 -46.99 -22.73
C ALA A 48 -1.40 -46.20 -22.63
N SER A 49 -0.31 -46.94 -22.79
CA SER A 49 1.05 -46.44 -22.92
C SER A 49 1.25 -45.77 -24.28
N VAL A 50 1.84 -44.56 -24.31
CA VAL A 50 2.50 -44.06 -25.51
C VAL A 50 3.82 -43.41 -25.11
N THR A 51 4.90 -43.99 -25.62
CA THR A 51 6.26 -43.45 -25.63
C THR A 51 6.32 -42.21 -26.53
N SER A 52 6.93 -41.13 -26.06
CA SER A 52 7.56 -40.09 -26.91
C SER A 52 8.48 -39.20 -26.08
N ALA A 53 9.58 -38.82 -26.72
CA ALA A 53 10.79 -38.18 -26.20
C ALA A 53 10.57 -36.91 -25.35
N PRO A 54 11.55 -36.52 -24.50
CA PRO A 54 11.47 -35.29 -23.72
C PRO A 54 11.46 -34.05 -24.64
N PRO A 55 10.46 -33.16 -24.55
CA PRO A 55 10.54 -31.87 -25.21
C PRO A 55 11.57 -30.99 -24.48
N ALA A 56 12.41 -30.32 -25.26
CA ALA A 56 13.35 -29.30 -24.82
C ALA A 56 12.61 -28.17 -24.07
N PRO A 57 13.25 -27.50 -23.09
CA PRO A 57 12.64 -26.34 -22.45
C PRO A 57 12.55 -25.19 -23.47
N SER A 58 11.33 -24.86 -23.92
CA SER A 58 11.04 -23.57 -24.56
C SER A 58 11.29 -22.45 -23.54
N PRO A 59 12.03 -21.40 -23.87
CA PRO A 59 12.11 -20.20 -23.06
C PRO A 59 10.89 -19.33 -23.40
N ASP A 60 9.70 -19.75 -22.97
CA ASP A 60 8.56 -18.83 -22.97
C ASP A 60 8.73 -17.87 -21.80
N GLY A 61 9.46 -16.80 -22.09
CA GLY A 61 9.46 -15.56 -21.33
C GLY A 61 8.05 -15.00 -21.33
N THR A 62 7.22 -15.50 -20.41
CA THR A 62 6.02 -14.79 -20.00
C THR A 62 6.49 -13.55 -19.27
N ALA A 63 6.53 -12.42 -19.97
CA ALA A 63 6.67 -11.13 -19.34
C ALA A 63 5.58 -11.02 -18.26
N PRO A 64 5.92 -10.66 -17.00
CA PRO A 64 4.92 -10.50 -15.96
C PRO A 64 3.92 -9.44 -16.43
N SER A 65 2.65 -9.84 -16.49
CA SER A 65 1.53 -8.99 -16.90
C SER A 65 1.51 -7.72 -16.02
N SER A 66 1.59 -6.54 -16.63
CA SER A 66 1.64 -5.22 -15.96
C SER A 66 0.34 -4.80 -15.26
N GLY A 67 -0.54 -5.76 -14.94
CA GLY A 67 -1.73 -5.54 -14.13
C GLY A 67 -1.38 -5.57 -12.64
N PRO A 68 -2.22 -4.97 -11.77
CA PRO A 68 -2.01 -5.10 -10.33
C PRO A 68 -2.05 -6.59 -9.97
N SER A 69 -1.03 -7.05 -9.24
CA SER A 69 -1.05 -8.40 -8.66
C SER A 69 -2.36 -8.59 -7.88
N ALA A 70 -2.93 -9.79 -7.87
CA ALA A 70 -4.14 -10.08 -7.07
C ALA A 70 -3.97 -9.66 -5.59
N THR A 71 -2.73 -9.71 -5.10
CA THR A 71 -2.34 -9.24 -3.77
C THR A 71 -2.34 -7.71 -3.63
N ALA A 72 -2.10 -6.95 -4.69
CA ALA A 72 -2.25 -5.49 -4.70
C ALA A 72 -3.74 -5.09 -4.75
N ALA A 73 -4.54 -5.80 -5.55
CA ALA A 73 -5.98 -5.58 -5.63
C ALA A 73 -6.70 -5.75 -4.28
N ARG A 74 -6.21 -6.65 -3.41
CA ARG A 74 -6.78 -6.84 -2.06
C ARG A 74 -6.69 -5.61 -1.15
N TRP A 75 -5.82 -4.65 -1.48
CA TRP A 75 -5.64 -3.42 -0.70
C TRP A 75 -6.38 -2.22 -1.31
N ALA A 76 -7.18 -2.42 -2.35
CA ALA A 76 -7.99 -1.37 -2.96
C ALA A 76 -8.83 -0.60 -1.93
N GLY A 77 -8.71 0.74 -1.95
CA GLY A 77 -9.44 1.65 -1.06
C GLY A 77 -9.02 1.61 0.41
N THR A 78 -7.92 0.94 0.76
CA THR A 78 -7.46 0.79 2.13
C THR A 78 -6.25 1.69 2.46
N LYS A 79 -5.91 1.73 3.75
CA LYS A 79 -4.64 2.28 4.24
C LYS A 79 -3.86 1.18 4.94
N GLN A 80 -2.62 0.98 4.55
CA GLN A 80 -1.77 -0.07 5.09
C GLN A 80 -0.50 0.51 5.69
N PHE A 81 -0.04 -0.09 6.78
CA PHE A 81 1.29 0.16 7.31
C PHE A 81 2.24 -0.95 6.84
N VAL A 82 3.35 -0.57 6.20
CA VAL A 82 4.23 -1.50 5.50
C VAL A 82 5.71 -1.15 5.69
N GLN A 83 6.56 -2.12 5.39
CA GLN A 83 7.94 -1.90 4.96
C GLN A 83 8.00 -1.84 3.43
N ILE A 84 8.98 -1.11 2.91
CA ILE A 84 9.31 -1.07 1.50
C ILE A 84 10.78 -1.46 1.37
N ASP A 85 11.05 -2.61 0.74
CA ASP A 85 12.42 -3.10 0.57
C ASP A 85 13.08 -2.48 -0.66
N ASP A 86 12.32 -2.29 -1.73
CA ASP A 86 12.83 -1.74 -2.98
C ASP A 86 11.78 -0.88 -3.68
N ALA A 87 12.27 0.03 -4.53
CA ALA A 87 11.44 0.84 -5.40
C ALA A 87 12.12 1.05 -6.74
N ARG A 88 11.35 1.02 -7.82
CA ARG A 88 11.86 1.20 -9.18
C ARG A 88 10.86 1.95 -10.05
N THR A 89 11.37 2.67 -11.03
CA THR A 89 10.56 3.26 -12.11
C THR A 89 10.74 2.41 -13.37
N ALA A 90 9.64 1.97 -13.97
CA ALA A 90 9.61 1.25 -15.24
C ALA A 90 8.39 1.68 -16.05
N ASP A 91 8.55 1.87 -17.35
CA ASP A 91 7.46 2.29 -18.27
C ASP A 91 6.68 3.53 -17.79
N GLY A 92 7.40 4.49 -17.19
CA GLY A 92 6.81 5.73 -16.66
C GLY A 92 5.98 5.54 -15.37
N ARG A 93 6.05 4.37 -14.73
CA ARG A 93 5.33 4.06 -13.49
C ARG A 93 6.29 3.62 -12.39
N THR A 94 6.04 4.09 -11.17
CA THR A 94 6.79 3.68 -9.98
C THR A 94 6.18 2.43 -9.38
N TYR A 95 7.02 1.45 -9.06
CA TYR A 95 6.67 0.19 -8.41
C TYR A 95 7.41 0.07 -7.08
N LEU A 96 6.71 -0.43 -6.06
CA LEU A 96 7.19 -0.60 -4.70
C LEU A 96 7.13 -2.07 -4.32
N SER A 97 8.21 -2.61 -3.80
CA SER A 97 8.27 -3.94 -3.19
C SER A 97 7.90 -3.81 -1.72
N VAL A 98 6.68 -4.20 -1.33
CA VAL A 98 6.11 -3.90 -0.01
C VAL A 98 5.71 -5.15 0.77
N ARG A 99 5.78 -5.05 2.10
CA ARG A 99 5.34 -6.09 3.02
C ARG A 99 4.64 -5.47 4.22
N PRO A 100 3.49 -5.99 4.68
CA PRO A 100 2.86 -5.53 5.92
C PRO A 100 3.84 -5.45 7.08
N ALA A 101 3.64 -4.49 7.97
CA ALA A 101 4.44 -4.34 9.18
C ALA A 101 3.54 -3.87 10.33
N GLU A 102 4.09 -3.83 11.55
CA GLU A 102 3.43 -3.20 12.69
C GLU A 102 4.22 -1.99 13.16
N LYS A 103 3.51 -0.97 13.64
CA LYS A 103 4.11 0.16 14.37
C LYS A 103 3.65 0.11 15.82
N LYS A 104 4.60 0.21 16.74
CA LYS A 104 4.37 0.27 18.20
C LYS A 104 4.86 1.61 18.73
N PRO A 105 4.18 2.20 19.73
CA PRO A 105 4.66 3.44 20.32
C PRO A 105 6.04 3.23 20.96
N HIS A 106 6.96 4.17 20.75
CA HIS A 106 8.26 4.13 21.40
C HIS A 106 8.10 4.43 22.90
N PRO A 107 8.69 3.64 23.83
CA PRO A 107 8.41 3.76 25.26
C PRO A 107 8.92 5.05 25.92
N ARG A 108 9.80 5.80 25.23
CA ARG A 108 10.47 7.00 25.78
C ARG A 108 10.37 8.27 24.93
N PHE A 109 10.02 8.13 23.66
CA PHE A 109 10.06 9.22 22.70
C PHE A 109 8.71 9.29 21.99
N GLU A 110 8.32 10.48 21.53
CA GLU A 110 7.19 10.66 20.63
C GLU A 110 7.56 10.17 19.22
N ALA A 111 7.70 8.85 19.10
CA ALA A 111 8.16 8.15 17.91
C ALA A 111 7.55 6.73 17.83
N TRP A 112 7.85 6.02 16.75
CA TRP A 112 7.38 4.66 16.50
C TRP A 112 8.54 3.68 16.46
N VAL A 113 8.33 2.49 17.03
CA VAL A 113 9.15 1.29 16.79
C VAL A 113 8.49 0.52 15.66
N ILE A 114 9.26 0.21 14.61
CA ILE A 114 8.79 -0.59 13.48
C ILE A 114 9.10 -2.05 13.76
N VAL A 115 8.08 -2.89 13.72
CA VAL A 115 8.22 -4.35 13.78
C VAL A 115 8.02 -4.88 12.36
N PRO A 116 9.09 -5.41 11.73
CA PRO A 116 8.99 -6.03 10.42
C PRO A 116 7.94 -7.13 10.39
N GLY A 117 7.10 -7.17 9.35
CA GLY A 117 6.24 -8.32 9.12
C GLY A 117 7.00 -9.48 8.50
N GLU A 118 6.34 -10.63 8.46
CA GLU A 118 6.89 -11.86 7.89
C GLU A 118 6.39 -12.11 6.47
N GLY A 119 7.03 -13.05 5.79
CA GLY A 119 6.66 -13.48 4.44
C GLY A 119 7.30 -12.65 3.31
N PRO A 120 6.91 -12.94 2.06
CA PRO A 120 7.49 -12.31 0.88
C PRO A 120 7.00 -10.87 0.72
N TYR A 121 7.81 -10.07 0.04
CA TYR A 121 7.38 -8.77 -0.45
C TYR A 121 6.47 -8.94 -1.68
N THR A 122 5.53 -8.01 -1.85
CA THR A 122 4.60 -7.93 -2.96
C THR A 122 4.84 -6.63 -3.71
N GLU A 123 4.88 -6.68 -5.03
CA GLU A 123 4.97 -5.47 -5.85
C GLU A 123 3.61 -4.75 -5.95
N VAL A 124 3.61 -3.44 -5.73
CA VAL A 124 2.46 -2.55 -5.95
C VAL A 124 2.90 -1.35 -6.78
N SER A 125 2.01 -0.83 -7.63
CA SER A 125 2.32 0.37 -8.44
C SER A 125 1.76 1.64 -7.81
N MET A 126 2.41 2.78 -8.04
CA MET A 126 1.90 4.11 -7.70
C MET A 126 1.06 4.70 -8.83
N THR A 127 0.13 5.59 -8.48
CA THR A 127 -0.47 6.51 -9.46
C THR A 127 0.54 7.59 -9.84
N GLU A 128 0.39 8.19 -11.02
CA GLU A 128 1.32 9.21 -11.53
C GLU A 128 1.35 10.47 -10.64
N ASP A 129 0.22 10.76 -10.00
CA ASP A 129 -0.01 11.91 -9.11
C ASP A 129 0.12 11.57 -7.62
N ALA A 130 0.65 10.38 -7.28
CA ALA A 130 0.73 9.94 -5.89
C ALA A 130 1.57 10.91 -5.04
N GLN A 131 1.04 11.26 -3.86
CA GLN A 131 1.71 12.16 -2.93
C GLN A 131 2.79 11.42 -2.16
N VAL A 132 4.00 11.98 -2.12
CA VAL A 132 5.11 11.43 -1.35
C VAL A 132 5.50 12.40 -0.25
N LEU A 133 5.44 11.93 0.99
CA LEU A 133 5.73 12.71 2.19
C LEU A 133 6.79 12.02 3.03
N LEU A 134 7.98 12.60 3.12
CA LEU A 134 9.11 11.97 3.80
C LEU A 134 9.52 12.73 5.06
N SER A 135 9.88 11.96 6.07
CA SER A 135 10.45 12.37 7.35
C SER A 135 11.83 11.69 7.52
N VAL A 136 12.67 12.25 8.38
CA VAL A 136 13.96 11.64 8.78
C VAL A 136 13.73 10.20 9.26
N PRO A 137 14.56 9.24 8.83
CA PRO A 137 15.86 9.43 8.16
C PRO A 137 15.81 9.38 6.63
N LEU A 138 14.63 9.25 6.02
CA LEU A 138 14.52 9.20 4.56
C LEU A 138 14.36 10.59 3.94
N GLY A 139 13.55 11.44 4.58
CA GLY A 139 13.44 12.87 4.28
C GLY A 139 14.42 13.73 5.09
N ASP A 140 14.28 15.04 4.96
CA ASP A 140 15.25 16.01 5.49
C ASP A 140 14.83 16.62 6.85
N ALA A 141 13.58 16.41 7.27
CA ALA A 141 13.04 16.98 8.51
C ALA A 141 12.26 15.95 9.34
N LYS A 142 12.05 16.24 10.64
CA LYS A 142 11.19 15.42 11.52
C LYS A 142 9.76 15.35 10.98
N HIS A 143 9.21 16.50 10.61
CA HIS A 143 7.85 16.58 10.06
C HIS A 143 7.85 16.17 8.58
N PRO A 144 6.79 15.49 8.10
CA PRO A 144 6.72 15.08 6.70
C PRO A 144 6.75 16.28 5.75
N ALA A 145 7.67 16.25 4.79
CA ALA A 145 7.76 17.22 3.70
C ALA A 145 7.48 16.54 2.36
N ALA A 146 7.03 17.31 1.37
CA ALA A 146 6.71 16.79 0.04
C ALA A 146 7.98 16.52 -0.78
N TYR A 147 7.97 15.40 -1.50
CA TYR A 147 9.01 15.00 -2.45
C TYR A 147 8.37 14.48 -3.74
N THR A 148 9.16 14.41 -4.80
CA THR A 148 8.77 13.70 -6.02
C THR A 148 8.91 12.18 -5.85
N GLN A 149 8.28 11.40 -6.73
CA GLN A 149 8.41 9.94 -6.73
C GLN A 149 9.86 9.51 -7.03
N ASP A 150 10.51 10.16 -7.99
CA ASP A 150 11.91 9.85 -8.35
C ASP A 150 12.88 10.15 -7.20
N GLU A 151 12.69 11.25 -6.47
CA GLU A 151 13.48 11.53 -5.27
C GLU A 151 13.28 10.45 -4.20
N PHE A 152 12.06 9.96 -4.02
CA PHE A 152 11.79 8.87 -3.08
C PHE A 152 12.46 7.57 -3.51
N VAL A 153 12.35 7.18 -4.78
CA VAL A 153 13.04 6.00 -5.34
C VAL A 153 14.55 6.12 -5.11
N GLY A 154 15.15 7.26 -5.48
CA GLY A 154 16.59 7.49 -5.31
C GLY A 154 17.04 7.45 -3.85
N ARG A 155 16.30 8.10 -2.95
CA ARG A 155 16.61 8.11 -1.51
C ARG A 155 16.47 6.73 -0.87
N LEU A 156 15.42 5.98 -1.23
CA LEU A 156 15.20 4.64 -0.68
C LEU A 156 16.31 3.68 -1.16
N THR A 157 16.58 3.68 -2.46
CA THR A 157 17.55 2.76 -3.09
C THR A 157 19.00 3.06 -2.74
N ALA A 158 19.31 4.31 -2.37
CA ALA A 158 20.64 4.68 -1.86
C ALA A 158 20.98 4.07 -0.48
N ARG A 159 19.98 3.60 0.29
CA ARG A 159 20.21 2.98 1.60
C ARG A 159 20.45 1.47 1.44
N PRO A 160 21.26 0.83 2.30
CA PRO A 160 21.36 -0.63 2.32
C PRO A 160 20.03 -1.26 2.80
N SER A 161 19.74 -2.48 2.36
CA SER A 161 18.47 -3.17 2.69
C SER A 161 18.24 -3.34 4.19
N SER A 162 19.32 -3.56 4.97
CA SER A 162 19.26 -3.62 6.44
C SER A 162 18.68 -2.35 7.07
N ASP A 163 19.00 -1.18 6.50
CA ASP A 163 18.54 0.11 7.01
C ASP A 163 17.11 0.40 6.55
N ARG A 164 16.73 -0.07 5.35
CA ARG A 164 15.37 0.01 4.83
C ARG A 164 14.40 -0.82 5.67
N ALA A 165 14.84 -1.96 6.20
CA ALA A 165 14.03 -2.79 7.10
C ALA A 165 13.62 -2.05 8.40
N LEU A 166 14.33 -1.00 8.81
CA LEU A 166 13.96 -0.19 9.96
C LEU A 166 13.03 0.98 9.61
N LEU A 167 12.72 1.17 8.32
CA LEU A 167 11.77 2.18 7.85
C LEU A 167 10.35 1.64 7.82
N GLY A 168 9.41 2.52 8.18
CA GLY A 168 7.98 2.24 8.16
C GLY A 168 7.22 3.28 7.35
N PHE A 169 6.22 2.83 6.60
CA PHE A 169 5.44 3.66 5.69
C PHE A 169 3.94 3.46 5.88
N ASP A 170 3.20 4.55 5.99
CA ASP A 170 1.76 4.54 5.80
C ASP A 170 1.45 4.76 4.31
N LEU A 171 0.81 3.76 3.69
CA LEU A 171 0.37 3.81 2.30
C LEU A 171 -1.16 3.95 2.21
N SER A 172 -1.62 4.81 1.32
CA SER A 172 -3.04 4.85 0.90
C SER A 172 -3.16 4.28 -0.51
N PHE A 173 -4.21 3.51 -0.76
CA PHE A 173 -4.49 2.89 -2.06
C PHE A 173 -5.77 3.43 -2.70
N ASP A 174 -5.77 3.59 -4.03
CA ASP A 174 -6.99 3.86 -4.80
C ASP A 174 -7.92 2.63 -4.86
N GLY A 175 -9.10 2.77 -5.47
CA GLY A 175 -10.05 1.67 -5.65
C GLY A 175 -9.57 0.52 -6.56
N GLN A 176 -8.38 0.63 -7.15
CA GLN A 176 -7.74 -0.40 -7.98
C GLN A 176 -6.53 -1.03 -7.29
N GLY A 177 -6.20 -0.62 -6.06
CA GLY A 177 -5.04 -1.13 -5.32
C GLY A 177 -3.71 -0.48 -5.75
N ARG A 178 -3.75 0.71 -6.38
CA ARG A 178 -2.55 1.51 -6.68
C ARG A 178 -2.30 2.52 -5.58
N VAL A 179 -1.04 2.76 -5.26
CA VAL A 179 -0.65 3.67 -4.18
C VAL A 179 -0.88 5.13 -4.61
N THR A 180 -1.66 5.87 -3.83
CA THR A 180 -1.93 7.31 -4.03
C THR A 180 -1.22 8.21 -3.03
N ARG A 181 -0.72 7.64 -1.92
CA ARG A 181 0.06 8.37 -0.93
C ARG A 181 1.08 7.45 -0.27
N VAL A 182 2.31 7.93 -0.16
CA VAL A 182 3.39 7.35 0.63
C VAL A 182 3.74 8.35 1.74
N GLN A 183 3.70 7.92 3.00
CA GLN A 183 4.22 8.71 4.11
C GLN A 183 5.21 7.88 4.93
N SER A 184 6.48 8.27 4.97
CA SER A 184 7.46 7.64 5.87
C SER A 184 7.27 8.14 7.30
N LEU A 185 7.52 7.29 8.29
CA LEU A 185 7.52 7.69 9.69
C LEU A 185 8.85 8.32 10.10
N TYR A 186 8.77 9.24 11.06
CA TYR A 186 9.95 9.69 11.78
C TYR A 186 10.45 8.57 12.71
N THR A 187 11.67 8.11 12.48
CA THR A 187 12.38 7.18 13.36
C THR A 187 13.70 7.83 13.80
N PRO A 188 13.81 8.26 15.06
CA PRO A 188 15.00 8.95 15.58
C PRO A 188 16.24 8.07 15.63
#